data_AF-A0A852KHW2-F1
#
_entry.id   AF-A0A852KHW2-F1
#
_cell.length_a   1.000
_cell.length_b   1.000
_cell.length_c   1.000
_cell.angle_alpha   90.00
_cell.angle_beta   90.00
_cell.angle_gamma   90.00
#
_symmetry.space_group_name_H-M   'P 1'
#
loop_
_entity.id
_entity.type
_entity.pdbx_description
1 polymer ?
#
loop_
_entity_poly.entity_id
_entity_poly.type
_entity_poly.pdbx_seq_one_letter_code
_entity_poly.pdbx_strand_id
1 'polypeptide(L)'
;VPQRLATLATTAQEEAQQSWQQLQAQRQEVAQLQEQLNRARQDGERWASALQRAQREAVEREATRGAEQARQQELVRDMKGRLLELLREKDALWQKTEGIDTPPPSPAPREAGLCARCRKDFRLLSRRYNCRLCHGKVCHACSVDVGKHGRCCLLCYQQRRPQAT
;
A
#
# COMPACT_ATOMS: atom_id res chain seq x y z
N VAL A 1 49.35 94.14 -37.90
CA VAL A 1 47.89 93.96 -38.12
C VAL A 1 47.56 92.72 -38.98
N PRO A 2 48.13 92.51 -40.19
CA PRO A 2 47.73 91.39 -41.06
C PRO A 2 48.06 89.99 -40.52
N GLN A 3 49.21 89.80 -39.87
CA GLN A 3 49.58 88.50 -39.29
C GLN A 3 48.62 88.06 -38.18
N ARG A 4 48.18 88.97 -37.31
CA ARG A 4 47.22 88.65 -36.23
C ARG A 4 45.85 88.26 -36.79
N LEU A 5 45.40 88.90 -37.86
CA LEU A 5 44.16 88.54 -38.55
C LEU A 5 44.24 87.15 -39.18
N ALA A 6 45.39 86.79 -39.77
CA ALA A 6 45.60 85.45 -40.32
C ALA A 6 45.58 84.36 -39.22
N THR A 7 46.23 84.60 -38.08
CA THR A 7 46.21 83.65 -36.94
C THR A 7 44.81 83.48 -36.34
N LEU A 8 44.02 84.57 -36.28
CA LEU A 8 42.63 84.51 -35.84
C LEU A 8 41.74 83.74 -36.83
N ALA A 9 41.99 83.86 -38.13
CA ALA A 9 41.24 83.12 -39.14
C ALA A 9 41.56 81.62 -39.10
N THR A 10 42.81 81.23 -38.91
CA THR A 10 43.21 79.81 -38.81
C THR A 10 42.66 79.15 -37.56
N THR A 11 42.72 79.82 -36.41
CA THR A 11 42.16 79.31 -35.15
C THR A 11 40.65 79.13 -35.22
N ALA A 12 39.91 80.11 -35.78
CA ALA A 12 38.47 79.98 -36.01
C ALA A 12 38.13 78.82 -36.98
N GLN A 13 38.96 78.58 -37.99
CA GLN A 13 38.76 77.46 -38.93
C GLN A 13 39.02 76.11 -38.27
N GLU A 14 40.05 76.01 -37.42
CA GLU A 14 40.34 74.80 -36.63
C GLU A 14 39.23 74.51 -35.63
N GLU A 15 38.71 75.51 -34.92
CA GLU A 15 37.56 75.37 -34.00
C GLU A 15 36.29 74.93 -34.73
N ALA A 16 36.03 75.46 -35.93
CA ALA A 16 34.91 75.04 -36.76
C ALA A 16 35.06 73.58 -37.23
N GLN A 17 36.27 73.13 -37.56
CA GLN A 17 36.54 71.74 -37.93
C GLN A 17 36.38 70.80 -36.74
N GLN A 18 36.91 71.16 -35.58
CA GLN A 18 36.79 70.38 -34.34
C GLN A 18 35.33 70.24 -33.89
N SER A 19 34.57 71.35 -33.91
CA SER A 19 33.13 71.31 -33.57
C SER A 19 32.33 70.45 -34.54
N TRP A 20 32.67 70.47 -35.84
CA TRP A 20 32.02 69.61 -36.83
C TRP A 20 32.32 68.13 -36.59
N GLN A 21 33.58 67.78 -36.28
CA GLN A 21 33.96 66.41 -35.94
C GLN A 21 33.26 65.92 -34.67
N GLN A 22 33.16 66.76 -33.65
CA GLN A 22 32.44 66.45 -32.41
C GLN A 22 30.95 66.20 -32.68
N LEU A 23 30.31 67.05 -33.51
CA LEU A 23 28.90 66.87 -33.87
C LEU A 23 28.67 65.57 -34.65
N GLN A 24 29.60 65.19 -35.53
CA GLN A 24 29.52 63.90 -36.23
C GLN A 24 29.68 62.72 -35.28
N ALA A 25 30.64 62.78 -34.34
CA ALA A 25 30.83 61.73 -33.35
C ALA A 25 29.57 61.54 -32.47
N GLN A 26 29.00 62.64 -31.98
CA GLN A 26 27.75 62.60 -31.21
C GLN A 26 26.58 62.04 -32.02
N ARG A 27 26.46 62.38 -33.31
CA ARG A 27 25.43 61.82 -34.19
C ARG A 27 25.56 60.30 -34.35
N GLN A 28 26.79 59.80 -34.50
CA GLN A 28 27.05 58.37 -34.59
C GLN A 28 26.73 57.65 -33.27
N GLU A 29 27.10 58.25 -32.14
CA GLU A 29 26.81 57.72 -30.81
C GLU A 29 25.29 57.63 -30.56
N VAL A 30 24.54 58.70 -30.88
CA VAL A 30 23.08 58.70 -30.79
C VAL A 30 22.48 57.61 -31.67
N ALA A 31 22.96 57.43 -32.91
CA ALA A 31 22.47 56.37 -33.78
C ALA A 31 22.73 54.97 -33.21
N GLN A 32 23.91 54.73 -32.62
CA GLN A 32 24.26 53.46 -31.99
C GLN A 32 23.38 53.19 -30.75
N LEU A 33 23.17 54.20 -29.89
CA LEU A 33 22.32 54.08 -28.72
C LEU A 33 20.85 53.83 -29.10
N GLN A 34 20.37 54.49 -30.16
CA GLN A 34 19.02 54.27 -30.67
C GLN A 34 18.80 52.82 -31.11
N GLU A 35 19.79 52.24 -31.81
CA GLU A 35 19.76 50.84 -32.23
C GLU A 35 19.80 49.88 -31.04
N GLN A 36 20.65 50.14 -30.06
CA GLN A 36 20.72 49.34 -28.83
C GLN A 36 19.39 49.38 -28.05
N LEU A 37 18.78 50.57 -27.94
CA LEU A 37 17.47 50.74 -27.30
C LEU A 37 16.38 49.94 -28.02
N ASN A 38 16.38 49.98 -29.36
CA ASN A 38 15.41 49.24 -30.17
C ASN A 38 15.57 47.72 -29.98
N ARG A 39 16.80 47.21 -29.95
CA ARG A 39 17.07 45.79 -29.65
C ARG A 39 16.60 45.41 -28.26
N ALA A 40 16.95 46.20 -27.25
CA ALA A 40 16.53 45.96 -25.87
C ALA A 40 15.00 45.94 -25.72
N ARG A 41 14.29 46.82 -26.44
CA ARG A 41 12.81 46.83 -26.47
C ARG A 41 12.26 45.55 -27.10
N GLN A 42 12.79 45.15 -28.27
CA GLN A 42 12.35 43.93 -28.94
C GLN A 42 12.60 42.68 -28.08
N ASP A 43 13.75 42.61 -27.41
CA ASP A 43 14.04 41.53 -26.48
C ASP A 43 13.08 41.57 -25.29
N GLY A 44 12.79 42.75 -24.73
CA GLY A 44 11.79 42.92 -23.69
C GLY A 44 10.41 42.38 -24.08
N GLU A 45 9.93 42.71 -25.28
CA GLU A 45 8.64 42.21 -25.81
C GLU A 45 8.65 40.69 -26.01
N ARG A 46 9.77 40.13 -26.49
CA ARG A 46 9.97 38.67 -26.65
C ARG A 46 9.91 37.97 -25.30
N TRP A 47 10.63 38.48 -24.30
CA TRP A 47 10.64 37.92 -22.95
C TRP A 47 9.28 38.05 -22.27
N ALA A 48 8.59 39.18 -22.40
CA ALA A 48 7.25 39.37 -21.87
C ALA A 48 6.27 38.34 -22.46
N SER A 49 6.32 38.14 -23.79
CA SER A 49 5.50 37.14 -24.47
C SER A 49 5.84 35.71 -24.06
N ALA A 50 7.14 35.40 -23.90
CA ALA A 50 7.60 34.09 -23.44
C ALA A 50 7.16 33.81 -22.00
N LEU A 51 7.26 34.80 -21.12
CA LEU A 51 6.82 34.70 -19.72
C LEU A 51 5.31 34.46 -19.64
N GLN A 52 4.52 35.20 -20.42
CA GLN A 52 3.06 35.00 -20.45
C GLN A 52 2.68 33.59 -20.92
N ARG A 53 3.36 33.05 -21.93
CA ARG A 53 3.15 31.65 -22.38
C ARG A 53 3.55 30.66 -21.30
N ALA A 54 4.73 30.80 -20.72
CA ALA A 54 5.22 29.92 -19.66
C ALA A 54 4.27 29.91 -18.45
N GLN A 55 3.70 31.07 -18.10
CA GLN A 55 2.74 31.18 -17.00
C GLN A 55 1.42 30.46 -17.32
N ARG A 56 0.89 30.60 -18.54
CA ARG A 56 -0.32 29.87 -18.98
C ARG A 56 -0.09 28.36 -18.95
N GLU A 57 1.04 27.90 -19.50
CA GLU A 57 1.39 26.48 -19.48
C GLU A 57 1.60 25.96 -18.06
N ALA A 58 2.17 26.75 -17.15
CA ALA A 58 2.32 26.37 -15.76
C ALA A 58 0.97 26.16 -15.08
N VAL A 59 0.03 27.09 -15.27
CA VAL A 59 -1.34 26.98 -14.73
C VAL A 59 -2.06 25.77 -15.30
N GLU A 60 -1.95 25.51 -16.60
CA GLU A 60 -2.57 24.34 -17.24
C GLU A 60 -1.98 23.02 -16.74
N ARG A 61 -0.65 22.96 -16.58
CA ARG A 61 0.04 21.79 -15.99
C ARG A 61 -0.41 21.57 -14.55
N GLU A 62 -0.54 22.62 -13.75
CA GLU A 62 -1.00 22.54 -12.37
C GLU A 62 -2.46 22.07 -12.29
N ALA A 63 -3.35 22.61 -13.13
CA ALA A 63 -4.73 22.16 -13.22
C ALA A 63 -4.83 20.66 -13.61
N THR A 64 -4.02 20.22 -14.58
CA THR A 64 -3.97 18.81 -15.01
C THR A 64 -3.49 17.89 -13.88
N ARG A 65 -2.43 18.29 -13.17
CA ARG A 65 -1.91 17.56 -12.01
C ARG A 65 -2.93 17.50 -10.87
N GLY A 66 -3.61 18.61 -10.59
CA GLY A 66 -4.66 18.67 -9.58
C GLY A 66 -5.83 17.75 -9.91
N ALA A 67 -6.26 17.71 -11.18
CA ALA A 67 -7.32 16.81 -11.63
C ALA A 67 -6.92 15.32 -11.51
N GLU A 68 -5.68 14.96 -11.85
CA GLU A 68 -5.17 13.60 -11.66
C GLU A 68 -5.09 13.23 -10.17
N GLN A 69 -4.60 14.13 -9.33
CA GLN A 69 -4.54 13.91 -7.89
C GLN A 69 -5.94 13.71 -7.28
N ALA A 70 -6.93 14.48 -7.73
CA ALA A 70 -8.32 14.31 -7.29
C ALA A 70 -8.87 12.92 -7.69
N ARG A 71 -8.64 12.47 -8.93
CA ARG A 71 -9.03 11.12 -9.38
C ARG A 71 -8.37 10.03 -8.53
N GLN A 72 -7.09 10.16 -8.22
CA GLN A 72 -6.38 9.20 -7.37
C GLN A 72 -6.94 9.16 -5.95
N GLN A 73 -7.26 10.31 -5.37
CA GLN A 73 -7.87 10.38 -4.04
C GLN A 73 -9.25 9.72 -4.00
N GLU A 74 -10.06 9.95 -5.03
CA GLU A 74 -11.37 9.30 -5.18
C GLU A 74 -11.23 7.78 -5.30
N LEU A 75 -10.34 7.29 -6.17
CA LEU A 75 -10.08 5.86 -6.32
C LEU A 75 -9.64 5.22 -4.99
N VAL A 76 -8.73 5.88 -4.25
CA VAL A 76 -8.29 5.39 -2.94
C VAL A 76 -9.44 5.35 -1.93
N ARG A 77 -10.31 6.36 -1.93
CA ARG A 77 -11.51 6.39 -1.08
C ARG A 77 -12.44 5.23 -1.40
N ASP A 78 -12.71 4.99 -2.68
CA ASP A 78 -13.61 3.94 -3.15
C ASP A 78 -13.04 2.55 -2.85
N MET A 79 -11.74 2.35 -3.08
CA MET A 79 -11.05 1.11 -2.73
C MET A 79 -11.11 0.82 -1.21
N LYS A 80 -10.91 1.84 -0.37
CA LYS A 80 -11.06 1.70 1.08
C LYS A 80 -12.50 1.34 1.46
N GLY A 81 -13.49 1.97 0.83
CA GLY A 81 -14.91 1.65 1.02
C GLY A 81 -15.19 0.18 0.68
N ARG A 82 -14.76 -0.27 -0.49
CA ARG A 82 -14.94 -1.65 -0.95
C ARG A 82 -14.24 -2.66 -0.04
N LEU A 83 -13.05 -2.34 0.45
CA LEU A 83 -12.34 -3.21 1.40
C LEU A 83 -13.12 -3.37 2.70
N LEU A 84 -13.71 -2.30 3.22
CA LEU A 84 -14.55 -2.36 4.43
C LEU A 84 -15.82 -3.18 4.20
N GLU A 85 -16.47 -3.05 3.05
CA GLU A 85 -17.61 -3.90 2.67
C GLU A 85 -17.23 -5.39 2.66
N LEU A 86 -16.14 -5.74 1.95
CA LEU A 86 -15.67 -7.12 1.87
C LEU A 86 -15.28 -7.70 3.23
N LEU A 87 -14.68 -6.89 4.11
CA LEU A 87 -14.36 -7.32 5.48
C LEU A 87 -15.63 -7.64 6.27
N ARG A 88 -16.67 -6.80 6.17
CA ARG A 88 -17.97 -7.04 6.83
C ARG A 88 -18.64 -8.29 6.28
N GLU A 89 -18.63 -8.50 4.97
CA GLU A 89 -19.16 -9.71 4.33
C GLU A 89 -18.42 -10.95 4.80
N LYS A 90 -17.08 -10.90 4.82
CA LYS A 90 -16.23 -11.98 5.32
C LYS A 90 -16.51 -12.29 6.79
N ASP A 91 -16.67 -11.28 7.65
CA ASP A 91 -17.02 -11.47 9.07
C ASP A 91 -18.41 -12.10 9.23
N ALA A 92 -19.40 -11.67 8.43
CA ALA A 92 -20.74 -12.24 8.44
C ALA A 92 -20.76 -13.71 7.98
N LEU A 93 -19.94 -14.07 7.00
CA LEU A 93 -19.76 -15.46 6.58
C LEU A 93 -19.07 -16.29 7.67
N TRP A 94 -18.02 -15.75 8.28
CA TRP A 94 -17.30 -16.41 9.37
C TRP A 94 -18.24 -16.75 10.54
N GLN A 95 -19.07 -15.81 10.97
CA GLN A 95 -20.05 -16.03 12.04
C GLN A 95 -21.05 -17.15 11.71
N LYS A 96 -21.46 -17.27 10.44
CA LYS A 96 -22.37 -18.34 10.01
C LYS A 96 -21.68 -19.71 10.09
N THR A 97 -20.41 -19.81 9.71
CA THR A 97 -19.67 -21.08 9.74
C THR A 97 -19.35 -21.53 11.17
N GLU A 98 -18.93 -20.62 12.05
CA GLU A 98 -18.68 -20.93 13.47
C GLU A 98 -19.96 -21.41 14.20
N GLY A 99 -21.13 -20.89 13.82
CA GLY A 99 -22.42 -21.36 14.33
C GLY A 99 -22.85 -22.73 13.81
N ILE A 100 -22.21 -23.25 12.76
CA ILE A 100 -22.48 -24.58 12.17
C ILE A 100 -21.53 -25.64 12.77
N ASP A 101 -20.29 -25.26 13.08
CA ASP A 101 -19.24 -26.17 13.57
C ASP A 101 -19.15 -26.30 15.10
N THR A 102 -20.12 -25.75 15.84
CA THR A 102 -20.24 -26.02 17.28
C THR A 102 -21.07 -27.29 17.49
N PRO A 103 -20.46 -28.48 17.65
CA PRO A 103 -21.23 -29.64 18.07
C PRO A 103 -21.88 -29.32 19.42
N PRO A 104 -23.13 -29.76 19.66
CA PRO A 104 -23.71 -29.66 21.00
C PRO A 104 -22.72 -30.28 21.98
N PRO A 105 -22.54 -29.73 23.20
CA PRO A 105 -21.63 -30.31 24.18
C PRO A 105 -22.06 -31.76 24.41
N SER A 106 -21.34 -32.67 23.75
CA SER A 106 -21.52 -34.09 23.94
C SER A 106 -21.17 -34.37 25.38
N PRO A 107 -22.00 -35.10 26.14
CA PRO A 107 -21.66 -35.49 27.49
C PRO A 107 -20.49 -36.46 27.39
N ALA A 108 -19.26 -35.93 27.42
CA ALA A 108 -18.07 -36.73 27.55
C ALA A 108 -18.28 -37.70 28.72
N PRO A 109 -18.21 -39.03 28.51
CA PRO A 109 -18.38 -39.96 29.62
C PRO A 109 -17.24 -39.73 30.60
N ARG A 110 -17.56 -39.18 31.77
CA ARG A 110 -16.64 -38.95 32.90
C ARG A 110 -16.02 -40.25 33.48
N GLU A 111 -16.14 -41.38 32.79
CA GLU A 111 -15.68 -42.70 33.21
C GLU A 111 -14.48 -43.23 32.39
N ALA A 112 -13.73 -42.36 31.71
CA ALA A 112 -12.59 -42.76 30.86
C ALA A 112 -11.44 -43.47 31.64
N GLY A 113 -11.43 -43.39 32.97
CA GLY A 113 -10.42 -43.95 33.87
C GLY A 113 -10.79 -45.25 34.57
N LEU A 114 -12.03 -45.76 34.46
CA LEU A 114 -12.49 -46.93 35.21
C LEU A 114 -12.68 -48.17 34.32
N CYS A 115 -12.44 -49.35 34.89
CA CYS A 115 -12.85 -50.60 34.28
C CYS A 115 -14.39 -50.67 34.22
N ALA A 116 -14.94 -50.80 33.02
CA ALA A 116 -16.39 -50.88 32.78
C ALA A 116 -17.07 -52.06 33.50
N ARG A 117 -16.29 -53.05 33.99
CA ARG A 117 -16.83 -54.23 34.69
C ARG A 117 -16.71 -54.17 36.21
N CYS A 118 -15.51 -53.91 36.72
CA CYS A 118 -15.25 -53.93 38.17
C CYS A 118 -15.16 -52.53 38.78
N ARG A 119 -15.35 -51.47 37.99
CA ARG A 119 -15.28 -50.06 38.40
C ARG A 119 -13.97 -49.62 39.07
N LYS A 120 -12.91 -50.45 39.01
CA LYS A 120 -11.58 -50.08 39.51
C LYS A 120 -10.91 -49.09 38.56
N ASP A 121 -10.22 -48.11 39.13
CA ASP A 121 -9.38 -47.18 38.39
C ASP A 121 -8.24 -47.88 37.66
N PHE A 122 -8.02 -47.47 36.41
CA PHE A 122 -6.82 -47.83 35.68
C PHE A 122 -5.65 -46.99 36.17
N ARG A 123 -4.88 -47.53 37.12
CA ARG A 123 -3.58 -46.97 37.55
C ARG A 123 -2.63 -46.85 36.35
N LEU A 124 -1.59 -46.01 36.49
CA LEU A 124 -0.64 -45.69 35.41
C LEU A 124 -0.06 -46.92 34.68
N LEU A 125 0.21 -48.01 35.40
CA LEU A 125 0.77 -49.25 34.85
C LEU A 125 -0.29 -50.29 34.43
N SER A 126 -1.58 -49.98 34.57
CA SER A 126 -2.66 -50.91 34.24
C SER A 126 -2.87 -50.96 32.73
N ARG A 127 -2.69 -52.13 32.13
CA ARG A 127 -3.08 -52.35 30.72
C ARG A 127 -4.59 -52.21 30.57
N ARG A 128 -5.01 -51.49 29.53
CA ARG A 128 -6.41 -51.21 29.18
C ARG A 128 -6.76 -51.98 27.92
N TYR A 129 -7.85 -52.74 27.95
CA TYR A 129 -8.33 -53.50 26.80
C TYR A 129 -9.72 -53.03 26.41
N ASN A 130 -10.01 -52.97 25.11
CA ASN A 130 -11.35 -52.70 24.62
C ASN A 130 -12.07 -54.02 24.36
N CYS A 131 -13.26 -54.21 24.93
CA CYS A 131 -14.09 -55.35 24.56
C CYS A 131 -14.58 -55.18 23.13
N ARG A 132 -14.34 -56.16 22.25
CA ARG A 132 -14.79 -56.11 20.86
C ARG A 132 -16.32 -56.09 20.64
N LEU A 133 -17.10 -56.40 21.69
CA LEU A 133 -18.55 -56.54 21.61
C LEU A 133 -19.27 -55.29 22.14
N CYS A 134 -18.95 -54.84 23.35
CA CYS A 134 -19.58 -53.67 23.95
C CYS A 134 -18.70 -52.41 23.91
N HIS A 135 -17.50 -52.48 23.33
CA HIS A 135 -16.52 -51.39 23.26
C HIS A 135 -16.05 -50.81 24.60
N GLY A 136 -16.50 -51.36 25.73
CA GLY A 136 -16.09 -50.92 27.07
C GLY A 136 -14.62 -51.20 27.36
N LYS A 137 -13.95 -50.24 28.01
CA LYS A 137 -12.59 -50.42 28.54
C LYS A 137 -12.61 -51.33 29.76
N VAL A 138 -11.87 -52.43 29.72
CA VAL A 138 -11.78 -53.42 30.81
C VAL A 138 -10.33 -53.70 31.18
N CYS A 139 -10.11 -54.04 32.46
CA CYS A 139 -8.81 -54.49 32.94
C CYS A 139 -8.53 -55.93 32.51
N HIS A 140 -7.28 -56.35 32.63
CA HIS A 140 -6.86 -57.71 32.28
C HIS A 140 -7.75 -58.77 32.94
N ALA A 141 -8.01 -58.66 34.25
CA ALA A 141 -8.82 -59.61 35.02
C ALA A 141 -10.31 -59.64 34.62
N CYS A 142 -10.81 -58.58 33.98
CA CYS A 142 -12.20 -58.53 33.50
C CYS A 142 -12.32 -58.86 32.00
N SER A 143 -11.23 -59.29 31.36
CA SER A 143 -11.16 -59.60 29.94
C SER A 143 -10.66 -61.02 29.71
N VAL A 144 -11.14 -61.64 28.65
CA VAL A 144 -10.63 -62.92 28.12
C VAL A 144 -10.13 -62.71 26.70
N ASP A 145 -9.00 -63.33 26.40
CA ASP A 145 -8.43 -63.35 25.06
C ASP A 145 -9.11 -64.43 24.23
N VAL A 146 -9.75 -64.05 23.12
CA VAL A 146 -10.46 -64.96 22.21
C VAL A 146 -9.59 -65.26 20.98
N GLY A 147 -8.26 -65.13 21.12
CA GLY A 147 -7.28 -65.44 20.08
C GLY A 147 -7.37 -64.47 18.90
N LYS A 148 -7.54 -65.01 17.67
CA LYS A 148 -7.63 -64.21 16.42
C LYS A 148 -8.74 -63.14 16.43
N HIS A 149 -9.69 -63.26 17.35
CA HIS A 149 -10.84 -62.39 17.46
C HIS A 149 -10.64 -61.21 18.42
N GLY A 150 -9.50 -61.11 19.10
CA GLY A 150 -9.23 -60.09 20.11
C GLY A 150 -9.92 -60.38 21.46
N ARG A 151 -9.97 -59.37 22.34
CA ARG A 151 -10.47 -59.53 23.72
C ARG A 151 -11.96 -59.23 23.89
N CYS A 152 -12.60 -60.01 24.75
CA CYS A 152 -13.97 -59.77 25.22
C CYS A 152 -13.98 -59.52 26.73
N CYS A 153 -14.92 -58.73 27.24
CA CYS A 153 -15.16 -58.71 28.68
C CYS A 153 -15.81 -60.03 29.13
N LEU A 154 -15.64 -60.38 30.40
CA LEU A 154 -16.17 -61.64 30.94
C LEU A 154 -17.69 -61.79 30.72
N LEU A 155 -18.45 -60.71 30.84
CA LEU A 155 -19.90 -60.73 30.58
C LEU A 155 -20.23 -61.12 29.15
N CYS A 156 -19.68 -60.38 28.19
CA CYS A 156 -19.99 -60.61 26.79
C CYS A 156 -19.47 -61.98 26.33
N TYR A 157 -18.39 -62.47 26.93
CA TYR A 157 -17.91 -63.83 26.70
C TYR A 157 -18.87 -64.89 27.27
N GLN A 158 -19.38 -64.71 28.50
CA GLN A 158 -20.34 -65.63 29.12
C GLN A 158 -21.68 -65.64 28.37
N GLN A 159 -22.19 -64.47 27.94
CA GLN A 159 -23.43 -64.36 27.15
C GLN A 159 -23.31 -65.00 25.74
N ARG A 160 -22.09 -65.17 25.22
CA ARG A 160 -21.81 -65.79 23.92
C ARG A 160 -21.42 -67.27 24.03
N ARG A 161 -21.22 -67.81 25.23
CA ARG A 161 -21.07 -69.27 25.39
C ARG A 161 -22.43 -69.90 25.08
N PRO A 162 -22.54 -70.81 24.09
CA PRO A 162 -23.69 -71.69 24.03
C PRO A 162 -23.79 -72.40 25.38
N GLN A 163 -24.98 -72.46 25.99
CA GLN A 163 -25.18 -73.30 27.15
C GLN A 163 -24.82 -74.74 26.74
N ALA A 164 -23.70 -75.25 27.23
CA ALA A 164 -23.44 -76.68 27.24
C ALA A 164 -24.23 -77.24 28.42
N THR A 165 -25.37 -77.88 28.11
CA THR A 165 -25.91 -78.96 28.95
C THR A 165 -24.94 -80.11 29.00
#